data_AF-A0AAU3VMU1-F1
#
_entry.id   AF-A0AAU3VMU1-F1
#
_cell.length_a   1.000
_cell.length_b   1.000
_cell.length_c   1.000
_cell.angle_alpha   90.00
_cell.angle_beta   90.00
_cell.angle_gamma   90.00
#
_symmetry.space_group_name_H-M   'P 1'
#
loop_
_entity.id
_entity.type
_entity.pdbx_description
1 polymer ?
#
loop_
_entity_poly.entity_id
_entity_poly.type
_entity_poly.pdbx_seq_one_letter_code
_entity_poly.pdbx_strand_id
1 'polypeptide(L)'
;MTVHAQDVIAVVEIASPSTRVADRKVKPALYAAAGIEHYWRLELEPAPRLYLGHLEHGAYSDRLVPAGRTTAVTEPFPLDIDPADLVKR
;
A
#
# COMPACT_ATOMS: atom_id res chain seq x y z
N MET A 1 -6.98 -14.85 14.52
CA MET A 1 -5.81 -14.08 14.99
C MET A 1 -6.15 -12.62 14.83
N THR A 2 -6.06 -11.84 15.89
CA THR A 2 -6.29 -10.38 15.86
C THR A 2 -4.96 -9.72 16.18
N VAL A 3 -4.63 -8.63 15.48
CA VAL A 3 -3.42 -7.84 15.71
C VAL A 3 -3.87 -6.44 16.12
N HIS A 4 -3.23 -5.85 17.14
CA HIS A 4 -3.51 -4.47 17.51
C HIS A 4 -2.85 -3.53 16.51
N ALA A 5 -3.52 -2.43 16.16
CA ALA A 5 -2.99 -1.50 15.15
C ALA A 5 -1.60 -0.94 15.51
N GLN A 6 -1.35 -0.71 16.80
CA GLN A 6 -0.03 -0.28 17.32
C GLN A 6 1.11 -1.28 17.07
N ASP A 7 0.79 -2.55 16.81
CA ASP A 7 1.76 -3.60 16.50
C ASP A 7 1.96 -3.76 14.98
N VAL A 8 1.27 -2.94 14.17
CA VAL A 8 1.30 -3.00 12.70
C VAL A 8 2.14 -1.85 12.17
N ILE A 9 3.29 -2.17 11.59
CA ILE A 9 4.18 -1.19 10.94
C ILE A 9 3.66 -0.84 9.54
N ALA A 10 3.11 -1.81 8.81
CA ALA A 10 2.59 -1.62 7.47
C ALA A 10 1.33 -2.43 7.20
N VAL A 11 0.39 -1.84 6.48
CA VAL A 11 -0.72 -2.54 5.81
C VAL A 11 -0.45 -2.57 4.32
N VAL A 12 -0.52 -3.75 3.70
CA VAL A 12 -0.37 -3.92 2.26
C VAL A 12 -1.66 -4.51 1.69
N GLU A 13 -2.30 -3.80 0.78
CA GLU A 13 -3.54 -4.23 0.15
C GLU A 13 -3.37 -4.44 -1.36
N ILE A 14 -3.99 -5.50 -1.88
CA ILE A 14 -4.20 -5.68 -3.32
C ILE A 14 -5.58 -5.12 -3.65
N ALA A 15 -5.61 -4.01 -4.36
CA ALA A 15 -6.85 -3.32 -4.70
C ALA A 15 -7.57 -4.06 -5.83
N SER A 16 -8.72 -4.67 -5.51
CA SER A 16 -9.58 -5.25 -6.54
C SER A 16 -10.51 -4.19 -7.16
N PRO A 17 -10.88 -4.33 -8.44
CA PRO A 17 -11.89 -3.47 -9.07
C PRO A 17 -13.29 -3.56 -8.43
N SER A 18 -13.61 -4.69 -7.79
CA SER A 18 -14.95 -4.98 -7.26
C SER A 18 -15.22 -4.39 -5.87
N THR A 19 -14.18 -3.96 -5.15
CA THR A 19 -14.30 -3.23 -3.88
C THR A 19 -14.66 -1.77 -4.14
N ARG A 20 -15.93 -1.42 -3.87
CA ARG A 20 -16.56 -0.10 -4.06
C ARG A 20 -15.69 1.07 -3.56
N VAL A 21 -15.83 2.23 -4.19
CA VAL A 21 -15.19 3.53 -3.85
C VAL A 21 -15.20 3.85 -2.36
N ALA A 22 -16.25 3.44 -1.62
CA ALA A 22 -16.33 3.62 -0.18
C ALA A 22 -15.23 2.87 0.58
N ASP A 23 -14.92 1.62 0.20
CA ASP A 23 -13.87 0.82 0.85
C ASP A 23 -12.49 1.44 0.64
N ARG A 24 -12.24 1.96 -0.56
CA ARG A 24 -11.00 2.66 -0.94
C ARG A 24 -10.76 3.96 -0.17
N LYS A 25 -11.76 4.54 0.47
CA LYS A 25 -11.63 5.76 1.30
C LYS A 25 -11.69 5.45 2.79
N VAL A 26 -12.59 4.55 3.19
CA VAL A 26 -12.85 4.25 4.60
C VAL A 26 -11.65 3.56 5.24
N LYS A 27 -11.11 2.51 4.60
CA LYS A 27 -10.00 1.75 5.20
C LYS A 27 -8.73 2.60 5.39
N PRO A 28 -8.24 3.35 4.39
CA PRO A 28 -7.06 4.19 4.60
C PRO A 28 -7.29 5.23 5.72
N ALA A 29 -8.49 5.83 5.80
CA ALA A 29 -8.80 6.75 6.89
C ALA A 29 -8.78 6.07 8.27
N LEU A 30 -9.26 4.83 8.37
CA LEU A 30 -9.21 4.05 9.62
C LEU A 30 -7.78 3.69 10.01
N TYR A 31 -6.93 3.28 9.06
CA TYR A 31 -5.52 2.97 9.33
C TYR A 31 -4.73 4.21 9.74
N ALA A 32 -4.97 5.34 9.07
CA ALA A 32 -4.38 6.63 9.43
C ALA A 32 -4.81 7.09 10.82
N ALA A 33 -6.11 6.98 11.14
CA ALA A 33 -6.63 7.29 12.48
C ALA A 33 -6.06 6.37 13.57
N ALA A 34 -5.70 5.14 13.21
CA ALA A 34 -5.03 4.19 14.10
C ALA A 34 -3.50 4.40 14.19
N GLY A 35 -2.92 5.33 13.42
CA GLY A 35 -1.51 5.68 13.47
C GLY A 35 -0.58 4.70 12.74
N ILE A 36 -1.10 3.85 11.85
CA ILE A 36 -0.26 2.94 11.05
C ILE A 36 0.54 3.78 10.04
N GLU A 37 1.86 3.73 10.14
CA GLU A 37 2.75 4.63 9.39
C GLU A 37 2.76 4.35 7.89
N HIS A 38 2.73 3.07 7.49
CA HIS A 38 2.79 2.69 6.09
C HIS A 38 1.50 2.01 5.61
N TYR A 39 0.95 2.52 4.51
CA TYR A 39 -0.16 1.91 3.80
C TYR A 39 0.19 1.75 2.32
N TRP A 40 0.40 0.52 1.88
CA TRP A 40 0.77 0.21 0.51
C TRP A 40 -0.40 -0.39 -0.25
N ARG A 41 -0.57 0.04 -1.50
CA ARG A 41 -1.67 -0.42 -2.36
C ARG A 41 -1.14 -0.90 -3.70
N LEU A 42 -1.37 -2.17 -4.03
CA LEU A 42 -1.12 -2.73 -5.35
C LEU A 42 -2.39 -2.65 -6.19
N GLU A 43 -2.39 -1.83 -7.24
CA GLU A 43 -3.44 -1.79 -8.25
C GLU A 43 -3.00 -2.60 -9.47
N LEU A 44 -3.86 -3.50 -9.96
CA LEU A 44 -3.51 -4.41 -11.05
C LEU A 44 -3.93 -3.90 -12.44
N GLU A 45 -4.92 -3.01 -12.48
CA GLU A 45 -5.55 -2.52 -13.71
C GLU A 45 -5.30 -1.01 -13.87
N PRO A 46 -5.03 -0.52 -15.10
CA PRO A 46 -4.85 -1.28 -16.35
C PRO A 46 -3.48 -1.98 -16.44
N ALA A 47 -2.60 -1.77 -15.47
CA ALA A 47 -1.31 -2.46 -15.33
C ALA A 47 -0.88 -2.41 -13.84
N PRO A 48 -0.03 -3.35 -13.37
CA PRO A 48 0.45 -3.36 -12.00
C PRO A 48 1.14 -2.04 -11.60
N ARG A 49 0.71 -1.47 -10.48
CA ARG A 49 1.22 -0.24 -9.89
C ARG A 49 1.18 -0.35 -8.38
N LEU A 50 2.28 0.00 -7.73
CA LEU A 50 2.39 0.02 -6.28
C LEU A 50 2.41 1.46 -5.79
N TYR A 51 1.48 1.82 -4.92
CA TYR A 51 1.48 3.08 -4.20
C TYR A 51 2.05 2.83 -2.80
N LEU A 52 3.14 3.53 -2.48
CA LEU A 52 3.81 3.48 -1.19
C LEU A 52 3.34 4.67 -0.35
N GLY A 53 2.25 4.50 0.38
CA GLY A 53 1.69 5.53 1.25
C GLY A 53 2.47 5.64 2.56
N HIS A 54 2.83 6.87 2.93
CA HIS A 54 3.37 7.23 4.24
C HIS A 54 2.43 8.20 4.96
N LEU A 55 2.22 8.02 6.26
CA LEU A 55 1.29 8.81 7.04
C LEU A 55 1.85 10.22 7.31
N GLU A 56 1.24 11.22 6.69
CA GLU A 56 1.58 12.63 6.84
C GLU A 56 0.33 13.42 7.26
N HIS A 57 0.40 14.15 8.38
CA HIS A 57 -0.69 15.03 8.84
C HIS A 57 -2.08 14.35 8.90
N GLY A 58 -2.13 13.05 9.25
CA GLY A 58 -3.37 12.30 9.39
C GLY A 58 -3.94 11.72 8.09
N ALA A 59 -3.20 11.77 6.98
CA ALA A 59 -3.55 11.13 5.72
C ALA A 59 -2.33 10.49 5.06
N TYR A 60 -2.54 9.55 4.14
CA TYR A 60 -1.43 8.93 3.41
C TYR A 60 -1.02 9.76 2.20
N SER A 61 0.28 10.02 2.09
CA SER A 61 0.95 10.60 0.93
C SER A 61 1.58 9.49 0.09
N ASP A 62 1.12 9.31 -1.15
CA ASP A 62 1.51 8.17 -1.98
C ASP A 62 2.74 8.50 -2.86
N ARG A 63 3.79 7.66 -2.77
CA ARG A 63 4.81 7.55 -3.82
C ARG A 63 4.45 6.41 -4.77
N LEU A 64 4.32 6.70 -6.07
CA LEU A 64 4.03 5.70 -7.09
C LEU A 64 5.30 4.96 -7.55
N VAL A 65 5.22 3.63 -7.61
CA VAL A 65 6.17 2.74 -8.27
C VAL A 65 5.46 2.04 -9.44
N PRO A 66 5.82 2.34 -10.69
CA PRO A 66 5.27 1.67 -11.87
C PRO A 66 5.91 0.30 -12.11
N ALA A 67 5.21 -0.59 -12.80
CA ALA A 67 5.75 -1.84 -13.32
C ALA A 67 6.86 -1.62 -14.38
N GLY A 68 7.75 -2.60 -14.50
CA GLY A 68 8.78 -2.70 -15.54
C GLY A 68 10.15 -2.15 -15.15
N ARG A 69 10.32 -1.70 -13.91
CA ARG A 69 11.61 -1.29 -13.35
C ARG A 69 11.69 -1.63 -11.87
N THR A 70 12.70 -2.41 -11.50
CA THR A 70 13.06 -2.64 -10.10
C THR A 70 13.40 -1.31 -9.42
N THR A 71 12.71 -1.04 -8.31
CA THR A 71 12.84 0.16 -7.50
C THR A 71 13.21 -0.23 -6.07
N ALA A 72 14.27 0.40 -5.54
CA ALA A 72 14.63 0.27 -4.14
C ALA A 72 13.62 1.01 -3.25
N VAL A 73 13.08 0.31 -2.27
CA VAL A 73 12.23 0.82 -1.19
C VAL A 73 12.99 0.60 0.11
N THR A 74 13.23 1.67 0.87
CA THR A 74 14.09 1.62 2.06
C THR A 74 13.32 1.54 3.38
N GLU A 75 12.02 1.85 3.35
CA GLU A 75 11.13 1.88 4.50
C GLU A 75 9.84 1.13 4.17
N PRO A 76 9.19 0.48 5.16
CA PRO A 76 9.67 0.30 6.54
C PRO A 76 10.84 -0.68 6.65
N PHE A 77 11.15 -1.40 5.57
CA PHE A 77 12.30 -2.29 5.48
C PHE A 77 12.87 -2.24 4.07
N PRO A 78 14.20 -2.45 3.92
CA PRO A 78 14.85 -2.42 2.62
C PRO A 78 14.39 -3.60 1.75
N LEU A 79 13.90 -3.30 0.55
CA LEU A 79 13.58 -4.29 -0.48
C LEU A 79 13.67 -3.68 -1.88
N ASP A 80 14.00 -4.52 -2.86
CA ASP A 80 13.95 -4.18 -4.28
C ASP A 80 12.68 -4.78 -4.89
N ILE A 81 11.87 -3.95 -5.56
CA ILE A 81 10.56 -4.38 -6.09
C ILE A 81 10.30 -3.85 -7.50
N ASP A 82 9.82 -4.73 -8.36
CA ASP A 82 9.10 -4.39 -9.57
C ASP A 82 7.66 -4.91 -9.42
N PRO A 83 6.63 -4.04 -9.47
CA PRO A 83 5.24 -4.48 -9.45
C PRO A 83 4.89 -5.54 -10.52
N ALA A 84 5.62 -5.58 -11.64
CA ALA A 84 5.45 -6.61 -12.66
C ALA A 84 5.77 -8.03 -12.15
N ASP A 85 6.66 -8.16 -11.16
CA ASP A 85 7.06 -9.46 -10.61
C ASP A 85 6.01 -10.03 -9.65
N LEU A 86 5.20 -9.17 -9.03
CA LEU A 86 4.16 -9.57 -8.06
C LEU A 86 2.94 -10.27 -8.69
N VAL A 87 2.85 -10.27 -10.02
CA VAL A 87 1.75 -10.87 -10.78
C VAL A 87 2.19 -12.06 -11.64
N LYS A 88 3.49 -12.43 -11.59
CA LYS A 88 4.02 -13.61 -12.29
C LYS A 88 3.61 -14.89 -11.54
N ARG A 89 3.30 -15.95 -12.29
CA ARG A 89 2.95 -17.28 -11.75
C ARG A 89 4.18 -18.14 -11.53
#